data_AF-A0A961RZN2-F1
#
_entry.id   AF-A0A961RZN2-F1
#
_cell.length_a   1.000
_cell.length_b   1.000
_cell.length_c   1.000
_cell.angle_alpha   90.00
_cell.angle_beta   90.00
_cell.angle_gamma   90.00
#
_symmetry.space_group_name_H-M   'P 1'
#
loop_
_entity.id
_entity.type
_entity.pdbx_description
1 polymer ?
#
loop_
_entity_poly.entity_id
_entity_poly.type
_entity_poly.pdbx_seq_one_letter_code
_entity_poly.pdbx_strand_id
1 'polypeptide(L)'
;MEAAIDRLRAKGLAKAAKKSTRIAAEGLVAVAVDGTTGAVVEVNSETDFVARNDKFQAMVGEVSKLALAAGGDTEKLKTMHVPGSPHAVAEYVAELVAAIGENMTVRRTAALSVTDGVIGSYVHNQAAPGMGKIGVIVAVESAGDKAALAEFGRMLAMHIAATNPVALTLEQVPQDVLARESAILEEKNAGKPANVLEKIVASGLKTFGKENCLLEQAYVHDGSKTVTQAIADAAKAAGADVKVTGYVRMLLGEGIEKKEDDFAAEVAKMSGN
;
A
#
# COMPACT_ATOMS: atom_id res chain seq x y z
N MET A 1 -29.48 -31.40 -5.86
CA MET A 1 -28.44 -30.55 -6.45
C MET A 1 -27.95 -29.54 -5.42
N GLU A 2 -28.84 -28.73 -4.86
CA GLU A 2 -28.52 -27.69 -3.85
C GLU A 2 -27.80 -28.23 -2.61
N ALA A 3 -28.30 -29.31 -1.99
CA ALA A 3 -27.63 -29.92 -0.83
C ALA A 3 -26.19 -30.40 -1.10
N ALA A 4 -25.85 -30.74 -2.35
CA ALA A 4 -24.50 -31.12 -2.73
C ALA A 4 -23.59 -29.89 -2.88
N ILE A 5 -24.14 -28.79 -3.41
CA ILE A 5 -23.47 -27.49 -3.53
C ILE A 5 -23.19 -26.93 -2.13
N ASP A 6 -24.18 -26.92 -1.24
CA ASP A 6 -24.01 -26.45 0.15
C ASP A 6 -22.96 -27.26 0.91
N ARG A 7 -22.95 -28.59 0.69
CA ARG A 7 -21.93 -29.46 1.30
C ARG A 7 -20.54 -29.18 0.74
N LEU A 8 -20.40 -28.87 -0.54
CA LEU A 8 -19.12 -28.49 -1.14
C LEU A 8 -18.65 -27.13 -0.61
N ARG A 9 -19.56 -26.15 -0.46
CA ARG A 9 -19.27 -24.85 0.14
C ARG A 9 -18.79 -24.98 1.58
N ALA A 10 -19.52 -25.70 2.43
CA ALA A 10 -19.12 -25.95 3.82
C ALA A 10 -17.74 -26.64 3.92
N LYS A 11 -17.47 -27.61 3.03
CA LYS A 11 -16.14 -28.23 2.93
C LYS A 11 -15.06 -27.26 2.47
N GLY A 12 -15.38 -26.36 1.54
CA GLY A 12 -14.47 -25.32 1.05
C GLY A 12 -14.06 -24.37 2.17
N LEU A 13 -15.03 -23.83 2.91
CA LEU A 13 -14.80 -22.99 4.08
C LEU A 13 -13.94 -23.68 5.13
N ALA A 14 -14.22 -24.95 5.43
CA ALA A 14 -13.40 -25.73 6.37
C ALA A 14 -11.96 -25.96 5.86
N LYS A 15 -11.76 -26.15 4.55
CA LYS A 15 -10.42 -26.25 3.96
C LYS A 15 -9.67 -24.93 4.01
N ALA A 16 -10.36 -23.81 3.82
CA ALA A 16 -9.77 -22.48 3.91
C ALA A 16 -9.36 -22.15 5.35
N ALA A 17 -10.22 -22.43 6.34
CA ALA A 17 -9.91 -22.27 7.75
C ALA A 17 -8.67 -23.08 8.19
N LYS A 18 -8.44 -24.27 7.61
CA LYS A 18 -7.23 -25.06 7.88
C LYS A 18 -5.95 -24.48 7.28
N LYS A 19 -6.05 -23.60 6.28
CA LYS A 19 -4.91 -22.97 5.60
C LYS A 19 -4.61 -21.57 6.13
N SER A 20 -5.55 -20.93 6.83
CA SER A 20 -5.39 -19.56 7.30
C SER A 20 -4.21 -19.35 8.26
N THR A 21 -3.67 -20.42 8.85
CA THR A 21 -2.47 -20.37 9.71
C THR A 21 -1.16 -20.32 8.94
N ARG A 22 -1.19 -20.51 7.61
CA ARG A 22 0.00 -20.47 6.75
C ARG A 22 0.34 -19.03 6.39
N ILE A 23 1.63 -18.73 6.34
CA ILE A 23 2.11 -17.38 6.02
C ILE A 23 1.78 -17.06 4.56
N ALA A 24 1.07 -15.96 4.34
CA ALA A 24 0.75 -15.41 3.03
C ALA A 24 1.44 -14.05 2.87
N ALA A 25 2.67 -14.05 2.38
CA ALA A 25 3.51 -12.85 2.22
C ALA A 25 3.66 -12.40 0.76
N GLU A 26 3.20 -13.22 -0.19
CA GLU A 26 3.11 -12.88 -1.62
C GLU A 26 1.69 -12.40 -1.94
N GLY A 27 1.36 -12.20 -3.23
CA GLY A 27 0.05 -11.74 -3.69
C GLY A 27 0.13 -10.46 -4.52
N LEU A 28 -0.86 -9.59 -4.38
CA LEU A 28 -0.97 -8.34 -5.14
C LEU A 28 -1.49 -7.18 -4.31
N VAL A 29 -0.97 -6.00 -4.60
CA VAL A 29 -1.55 -4.72 -4.21
C VAL A 29 -2.28 -4.15 -5.41
N ALA A 30 -3.57 -3.88 -5.28
CA ALA A 30 -4.41 -3.30 -6.32
C ALA A 30 -4.88 -1.89 -5.97
N VAL A 31 -5.00 -1.05 -6.99
CA VAL A 31 -5.46 0.33 -6.88
C VAL A 31 -6.72 0.50 -7.71
N ALA A 32 -7.72 1.16 -7.14
CA ALA A 32 -8.92 1.61 -7.84
C ALA A 32 -9.09 3.12 -7.61
N VAL A 33 -9.49 3.85 -8.65
CA VAL A 33 -9.78 5.29 -8.59
C VAL A 33 -11.09 5.54 -9.31
N ASP A 34 -11.98 6.30 -8.68
CA ASP A 34 -13.23 6.79 -9.25
C ASP A 34 -13.37 8.28 -8.92
N GLY A 35 -13.09 9.12 -9.93
CA GLY A 35 -13.11 10.59 -9.81
C GLY A 35 -12.24 11.10 -8.66
N THR A 36 -12.89 11.56 -7.60
CA THR A 36 -12.25 12.16 -6.42
C THR A 36 -11.98 11.16 -5.29
N THR A 37 -12.27 9.87 -5.48
CA THR A 37 -12.04 8.81 -4.49
C THR A 37 -11.09 7.76 -5.03
N GLY A 38 -10.18 7.27 -4.20
CA GLY A 38 -9.29 6.18 -4.55
C GLY A 38 -9.04 5.25 -3.39
N ALA A 39 -8.81 3.98 -3.69
CA ALA A 39 -8.53 2.95 -2.70
C ALA A 39 -7.38 2.06 -3.15
N VAL A 40 -6.63 1.58 -2.16
CA VAL A 40 -5.60 0.55 -2.32
C VAL A 40 -6.01 -0.64 -1.47
N VAL A 41 -5.85 -1.84 -2.00
CA VAL A 41 -6.08 -3.10 -1.26
C VAL A 41 -4.92 -4.05 -1.48
N GLU A 42 -4.46 -4.66 -0.39
CA GLU A 42 -3.50 -5.75 -0.40
C GLU A 42 -4.24 -7.08 -0.21
N VAL A 43 -4.11 -7.95 -1.20
CA VAL A 43 -4.63 -9.32 -1.14
C VAL A 43 -3.44 -10.27 -1.25
N ASN A 44 -3.21 -11.05 -0.20
CA ASN A 44 -2.05 -11.92 -0.10
C ASN A 44 -2.35 -13.35 -0.56
N SER A 45 -1.28 -14.04 -0.96
CA SER A 45 -1.22 -15.48 -1.23
C SER A 45 0.05 -16.07 -0.58
N GLU A 46 0.13 -17.41 -0.49
CA GLU A 46 1.35 -18.08 -0.02
C GLU A 46 2.50 -17.89 -1.02
N THR A 47 2.23 -18.05 -2.33
CA THR A 47 3.25 -17.99 -3.39
C THR A 47 3.02 -16.87 -4.41
N ASP A 48 4.08 -16.52 -5.15
CA ASP A 48 3.99 -15.56 -6.27
C ASP A 48 3.35 -16.17 -7.54
N PHE A 49 3.28 -17.50 -7.63
CA PHE A 49 2.58 -18.20 -8.70
C PHE A 49 1.09 -17.91 -8.68
N VAL A 50 0.47 -17.86 -7.49
CA VAL A 50 -0.95 -17.49 -7.35
C VAL A 50 -1.20 -16.04 -7.78
N ALA A 51 -0.26 -15.13 -7.53
CA ALA A 51 -0.37 -13.73 -7.98
C ALA A 51 -0.46 -13.57 -9.52
N ARG A 52 -0.01 -14.58 -10.28
CA ARG A 52 -0.08 -14.62 -11.74
C ARG A 52 -1.29 -15.38 -12.28
N ASN A 53 -2.12 -15.94 -11.39
CA ASN A 53 -3.30 -16.71 -11.78
C ASN A 53 -4.46 -15.78 -12.15
N ASP A 54 -5.07 -15.99 -13.32
CA ASP A 54 -6.16 -15.14 -13.82
C ASP A 54 -7.36 -15.05 -12.86
N LYS A 55 -7.71 -16.15 -12.16
CA LYS A 55 -8.83 -16.13 -11.19
C LYS A 55 -8.50 -15.31 -9.96
N PHE A 56 -7.25 -15.38 -9.50
CA PHE A 56 -6.78 -14.54 -8.40
C PHE A 56 -6.79 -13.06 -8.80
N GLN A 57 -6.23 -12.73 -9.96
CA GLN A 57 -6.21 -11.35 -10.48
C GLN A 57 -7.61 -10.79 -10.70
N ALA A 58 -8.54 -11.58 -11.23
CA ALA A 58 -9.95 -11.20 -11.37
C ALA A 58 -10.57 -10.87 -10.00
N MET A 59 -10.40 -11.76 -9.01
CA MET A 59 -10.91 -11.54 -7.66
C MET A 59 -10.30 -10.27 -7.03
N VAL A 60 -8.99 -10.07 -7.15
CA VAL A 60 -8.32 -8.86 -6.63
C VAL A 60 -8.87 -7.59 -7.29
N GLY A 61 -9.14 -7.62 -8.60
CA GLY A 61 -9.73 -6.52 -9.34
C GLY A 61 -11.19 -6.22 -8.96
N GLU A 62 -11.96 -7.22 -8.55
CA GLU A 62 -13.32 -7.03 -8.02
C GLU A 62 -13.29 -6.44 -6.61
N VAL A 63 -12.42 -6.99 -5.74
CA VAL A 63 -12.23 -6.51 -4.37
C VAL A 63 -11.73 -5.07 -4.34
N SER A 64 -10.83 -4.67 -5.25
CA SER A 64 -10.32 -3.29 -5.31
C SER A 64 -11.41 -2.26 -5.64
N LYS A 65 -12.38 -2.61 -6.50
CA LYS A 65 -13.53 -1.74 -6.78
C LYS A 65 -14.42 -1.57 -5.56
N LEU A 66 -14.65 -2.64 -4.80
CA LEU A 66 -15.40 -2.58 -3.54
C LEU A 66 -14.66 -1.77 -2.46
N ALA A 67 -13.33 -1.78 -2.48
CA ALA A 67 -12.51 -1.03 -1.53
C ALA A 67 -12.76 0.49 -1.56
N LEU A 68 -13.19 1.04 -2.70
CA LEU A 68 -13.62 2.44 -2.81
C LEU A 68 -14.76 2.76 -1.83
N ALA A 69 -15.80 1.90 -1.81
CA ALA A 69 -16.95 2.05 -0.91
C ALA A 69 -16.66 1.58 0.52
N ALA A 70 -15.67 0.71 0.72
CA ALA A 70 -15.20 0.33 2.05
C ALA A 70 -14.53 1.51 2.78
N GLY A 71 -13.90 2.43 2.05
CA GLY A 71 -13.32 3.65 2.62
C GLY A 71 -12.13 3.37 3.54
N GLY A 72 -11.36 2.31 3.25
CA GLY A 72 -10.23 1.88 4.07
C GLY A 72 -10.59 0.98 5.26
N ASP A 73 -11.87 0.66 5.46
CA ASP A 73 -12.28 -0.33 6.47
C ASP A 73 -12.19 -1.75 5.89
N THR A 74 -11.20 -2.50 6.39
CA THR A 74 -10.92 -3.88 5.92
C THR A 74 -11.99 -4.87 6.36
N GLU A 75 -12.56 -4.70 7.56
CA GLU A 75 -13.59 -5.61 8.05
C GLU A 75 -14.91 -5.35 7.34
N LYS A 76 -15.25 -4.08 7.10
CA LYS A 76 -16.36 -3.73 6.20
C LYS A 76 -16.16 -4.34 4.83
N LEU A 77 -14.99 -4.17 4.20
CA LEU A 77 -14.69 -4.72 2.87
C LEU A 77 -14.95 -6.23 2.80
N LYS A 78 -14.49 -6.99 3.80
CA LYS A 78 -14.68 -8.45 3.88
C LYS A 78 -16.16 -8.89 3.89
N THR A 79 -17.06 -8.04 4.38
CA THR A 79 -18.51 -8.31 4.45
C THR A 79 -19.29 -7.82 3.22
N MET A 80 -18.68 -7.02 2.34
CA MET A 80 -19.33 -6.51 1.15
C MET A 80 -19.62 -7.62 0.14
N HIS A 81 -20.72 -7.49 -0.59
CA HIS A 81 -21.13 -8.43 -1.62
C HIS A 81 -20.32 -8.25 -2.90
N VAL A 82 -19.85 -9.36 -3.48
CA VAL A 82 -19.11 -9.34 -4.75
C VAL A 82 -20.12 -9.35 -5.92
N PRO A 83 -20.12 -8.35 -6.81
CA PRO A 83 -21.07 -8.29 -7.92
C PRO A 83 -20.99 -9.54 -8.81
N GLY A 84 -22.14 -10.18 -9.06
CA GLY A 84 -22.22 -11.40 -9.87
C GLY A 84 -21.84 -12.70 -9.15
N SER A 85 -21.47 -12.63 -7.87
CA SER A 85 -21.27 -13.78 -6.99
C SER A 85 -22.35 -13.77 -5.89
N PRO A 86 -22.85 -14.92 -5.40
CA PRO A 86 -23.76 -14.95 -4.26
C PRO A 86 -23.08 -14.71 -2.91
N HIS A 87 -21.77 -14.39 -2.91
CA HIS A 87 -20.91 -14.40 -1.72
C HIS A 87 -20.40 -13.02 -1.32
N ALA A 88 -20.17 -12.85 -0.02
CA ALA A 88 -19.37 -11.72 0.47
C ALA A 88 -17.89 -11.92 0.10
N VAL A 89 -17.10 -10.84 0.13
CA VAL A 89 -15.66 -10.87 -0.21
C VAL A 89 -14.91 -11.97 0.55
N ALA A 90 -15.11 -12.12 1.86
CA ALA A 90 -14.42 -13.14 2.65
C ALA A 90 -14.77 -14.58 2.22
N GLU A 91 -16.04 -14.80 1.89
CA GLU A 91 -16.51 -16.10 1.42
C GLU A 91 -15.98 -16.40 0.01
N TYR A 92 -16.01 -15.41 -0.88
CA TYR A 92 -15.48 -15.52 -2.23
C TYR A 92 -13.98 -15.86 -2.24
N VAL A 93 -13.20 -15.21 -1.38
CA VAL A 93 -11.78 -15.56 -1.18
C VAL A 93 -11.64 -16.99 -0.65
N ALA A 94 -12.45 -17.41 0.33
CA ALA A 94 -12.39 -18.76 0.88
C ALA A 94 -12.74 -19.85 -0.16
N GLU A 95 -13.62 -19.56 -1.11
CA GLU A 95 -13.89 -20.46 -2.25
C GLU A 95 -12.67 -20.60 -3.16
N LEU A 96 -11.99 -19.49 -3.46
CA LEU A 96 -10.74 -19.53 -4.21
C LEU A 96 -9.66 -20.31 -3.43
N VAL A 97 -9.57 -20.17 -2.11
CA VAL A 97 -8.65 -20.96 -1.27
C VAL A 97 -8.93 -22.45 -1.40
N ALA A 98 -10.21 -22.84 -1.41
CA ALA A 98 -10.61 -24.23 -1.57
C ALA A 98 -10.29 -24.79 -2.98
N ALA A 99 -10.38 -23.94 -4.00
CA ALA A 99 -10.12 -24.30 -5.40
C ALA A 99 -8.63 -24.33 -5.76
N ILE A 100 -7.85 -23.34 -5.31
CA ILE A 100 -6.42 -23.19 -5.60
C ILE A 100 -5.58 -24.03 -4.65
N GLY A 101 -5.98 -24.12 -3.38
CA GLY A 101 -5.26 -24.91 -2.37
C GLY A 101 -4.16 -24.15 -1.61
N GLU A 102 -4.09 -22.83 -1.75
CA GLU A 102 -3.22 -21.95 -0.97
C GLU A 102 -4.04 -20.99 -0.11
N ASN A 103 -3.49 -20.57 1.03
CA ASN A 103 -4.00 -19.49 1.85
C ASN A 103 -4.02 -18.19 1.06
N MET A 104 -5.15 -17.50 1.10
CA MET A 104 -5.33 -16.19 0.52
C MET A 104 -6.16 -15.34 1.47
N THR A 105 -5.85 -14.05 1.55
CA THR A 105 -6.53 -13.14 2.48
C THR A 105 -6.57 -11.72 1.96
N VAL A 106 -7.69 -11.04 2.17
CA VAL A 106 -7.75 -9.57 2.07
C VAL A 106 -7.15 -9.02 3.35
N ARG A 107 -5.90 -8.56 3.29
CA ARG A 107 -5.12 -8.23 4.47
C ARG A 107 -5.43 -6.84 4.98
N ARG A 108 -5.39 -5.85 4.09
CA ARG A 108 -5.63 -4.44 4.43
C ARG A 108 -6.10 -3.66 3.23
N THR A 109 -6.88 -2.61 3.50
CA THR A 109 -7.22 -1.58 2.54
C THR A 109 -7.05 -0.19 3.17
N ALA A 110 -6.82 0.82 2.35
CA ALA A 110 -6.90 2.22 2.74
C ALA A 110 -7.49 3.01 1.57
N ALA A 111 -8.11 4.14 1.87
CA ALA A 111 -8.72 5.01 0.87
C ALA A 111 -8.39 6.47 1.15
N LEU A 112 -8.43 7.27 0.09
CA LEU A 112 -8.37 8.72 0.15
C LEU A 112 -9.51 9.30 -0.69
N SER A 113 -9.96 10.49 -0.30
CA SER A 113 -10.90 11.27 -1.09
C SER A 113 -10.55 12.75 -1.03
N VAL A 114 -10.95 13.48 -2.06
CA VAL A 114 -10.89 14.94 -2.12
C VAL A 114 -12.28 15.51 -2.42
N THR A 115 -12.54 16.73 -1.97
CA THR A 115 -13.81 17.41 -2.26
C THR A 115 -13.84 17.96 -3.68
N ASP A 116 -12.73 18.56 -4.12
CA ASP A 116 -12.51 19.03 -5.49
C ASP A 116 -11.04 18.82 -5.88
N GLY A 117 -10.80 18.08 -6.96
CA GLY A 117 -9.46 17.67 -7.34
C GLY A 117 -9.45 16.33 -8.06
N VAL A 118 -8.36 15.58 -7.88
CA VAL A 118 -8.17 14.23 -8.43
C VAL A 118 -7.45 13.33 -7.44
N ILE A 119 -7.58 12.02 -7.61
CA ILE A 119 -6.68 11.05 -7.01
C ILE A 119 -5.62 10.63 -8.03
N GLY A 120 -4.37 11.03 -7.78
CA GLY A 120 -3.21 10.49 -8.49
C GLY A 120 -2.96 9.05 -8.08
N SER A 121 -2.54 8.19 -9.01
CA SER A 121 -2.22 6.80 -8.69
C SER A 121 -1.04 6.26 -9.46
N TYR A 122 -0.37 5.26 -8.88
CA TYR A 122 0.69 4.52 -9.54
C TYR A 122 0.79 3.10 -8.98
N VAL A 123 1.10 2.15 -9.86
CA VAL A 123 1.35 0.75 -9.52
C VAL A 123 2.73 0.37 -10.03
N HIS A 124 3.61 -0.08 -9.15
CA HIS A 124 4.95 -0.53 -9.52
C HIS A 124 5.02 -2.05 -9.59
N ASN A 125 5.85 -2.57 -10.52
CA ASN A 125 5.96 -3.99 -10.84
C ASN A 125 4.58 -4.61 -11.12
N GLN A 126 3.91 -4.03 -12.11
CA GLN A 126 2.54 -4.38 -12.46
C GLN A 126 2.48 -5.82 -13.00
N ALA A 127 1.63 -6.65 -12.38
CA ALA A 127 1.37 -8.02 -12.81
C ALA A 127 0.14 -8.11 -13.73
N ALA A 128 -0.83 -7.20 -13.52
CA ALA A 128 -2.02 -7.02 -14.33
C ALA A 128 -2.51 -5.57 -14.21
N PRO A 129 -3.39 -5.07 -15.10
CA PRO A 129 -3.86 -3.68 -15.05
C PRO A 129 -4.36 -3.27 -13.66
N GLY A 130 -3.76 -2.22 -13.09
CA GLY A 130 -4.14 -1.69 -11.78
C GLY A 130 -3.64 -2.49 -10.57
N MET A 131 -2.79 -3.52 -10.74
CA MET A 131 -2.29 -4.31 -9.62
C MET A 131 -0.84 -4.82 -9.79
N GLY A 132 -0.07 -4.80 -8.71
CA GLY A 132 1.37 -5.11 -8.72
C GLY A 132 1.94 -5.27 -7.31
N LYS A 133 3.25 -5.04 -7.15
CA LYS A 133 3.93 -5.18 -5.84
C LYS A 133 3.82 -3.94 -4.95
N ILE A 134 3.68 -2.76 -5.55
CA ILE A 134 3.48 -1.50 -4.82
C ILE A 134 2.30 -0.77 -5.44
N GLY A 135 1.36 -0.35 -4.60
CA GLY A 135 0.25 0.52 -4.99
C GLY A 135 0.34 1.85 -4.24
N VAL A 136 0.18 2.95 -4.97
CA VAL A 136 0.19 4.30 -4.40
C VAL A 136 -1.03 5.07 -4.90
N ILE A 137 -1.68 5.79 -3.98
CA ILE A 137 -2.66 6.83 -4.28
C ILE A 137 -2.28 8.14 -3.59
N VAL A 138 -2.60 9.27 -4.21
CA VAL A 138 -2.30 10.61 -3.73
C VAL A 138 -3.52 11.50 -3.89
N ALA A 139 -3.95 12.14 -2.80
CA ALA A 139 -5.04 13.08 -2.80
C ALA A 139 -4.54 14.48 -3.19
N VAL A 140 -4.98 14.97 -4.35
CA VAL A 140 -4.60 16.28 -4.89
C VAL A 140 -5.84 17.16 -4.98
N GLU A 141 -5.95 18.12 -4.06
CA GLU A 141 -7.03 19.12 -4.03
C GLU A 141 -6.68 20.33 -4.89
N SER A 142 -7.59 20.71 -5.77
CA SER A 142 -7.50 21.92 -6.59
C SER A 142 -8.74 22.11 -7.45
N ALA A 143 -9.16 23.37 -7.66
CA ALA A 143 -10.18 23.76 -8.63
C ALA A 143 -9.65 23.88 -10.08
N GLY A 144 -8.35 23.64 -10.29
CA GLY A 144 -7.69 23.77 -11.59
C GLY A 144 -8.00 22.64 -12.58
N ASP A 145 -7.31 22.67 -13.71
CA ASP A 145 -7.47 21.72 -14.80
C ASP A 145 -7.21 20.27 -14.36
N LYS A 146 -8.23 19.40 -14.48
CA LYS A 146 -8.17 18.02 -13.97
C LYS A 146 -7.17 17.14 -14.72
N ALA A 147 -6.89 17.42 -15.99
CA ALA A 147 -5.90 16.65 -16.76
C ALA A 147 -4.48 16.95 -16.28
N ALA A 148 -4.14 18.22 -16.08
CA ALA A 148 -2.88 18.65 -15.50
C ALA A 148 -2.69 18.10 -14.08
N LEU A 149 -3.74 18.14 -13.24
CA LEU A 149 -3.70 17.55 -11.91
C LEU A 149 -3.50 16.03 -11.94
N ALA A 150 -4.15 15.33 -12.87
CA ALA A 150 -4.03 13.88 -13.01
C ALA A 150 -2.61 13.48 -13.42
N GLU A 151 -2.00 14.23 -14.35
CA GLU A 151 -0.60 14.02 -14.74
C GLU A 151 0.35 14.23 -13.56
N PHE A 152 0.23 15.37 -12.86
CA PHE A 152 1.04 15.66 -11.68
C PHE A 152 0.85 14.60 -10.58
N GLY A 153 -0.41 14.25 -10.28
CA GLY A 153 -0.75 13.24 -9.27
C GLY A 153 -0.14 11.87 -9.58
N ARG A 154 -0.13 11.45 -10.85
CA ARG A 154 0.55 10.21 -11.28
C ARG A 154 2.05 10.30 -11.06
N MET A 155 2.68 11.41 -11.43
CA MET A 155 4.13 11.62 -11.26
C MET A 155 4.53 11.66 -9.79
N LEU A 156 3.69 12.28 -8.94
CA LEU A 156 3.88 12.30 -7.49
C LEU A 156 3.66 10.91 -6.86
N ALA A 157 2.69 10.13 -7.34
CA ALA A 157 2.52 8.75 -6.90
C ALA A 157 3.74 7.87 -7.24
N MET A 158 4.38 8.10 -8.40
CA MET A 158 5.66 7.45 -8.76
C MET A 158 6.79 7.85 -7.83
N HIS A 159 6.88 9.13 -7.48
CA HIS A 159 7.85 9.63 -6.51
C HIS A 159 7.71 8.90 -5.17
N ILE A 160 6.50 8.87 -4.61
CA ILE A 160 6.20 8.22 -3.33
C ILE A 160 6.52 6.71 -3.38
N ALA A 161 6.21 6.04 -4.49
CA ALA A 161 6.53 4.62 -4.65
C ALA A 161 8.04 4.36 -4.51
N ALA A 162 8.87 5.25 -5.06
CA ALA A 162 10.33 5.16 -5.07
C ALA A 162 10.98 5.63 -3.75
N THR A 163 10.48 6.71 -3.13
CA THR A 163 11.13 7.34 -1.97
C THR A 163 10.58 6.89 -0.62
N ASN A 164 9.41 6.23 -0.59
CA ASN A 164 8.77 5.74 0.64
C ASN A 164 8.79 6.76 1.79
N PRO A 165 8.27 7.98 1.61
CA PRO A 165 8.26 8.98 2.66
C PRO A 165 7.47 8.49 3.88
N VAL A 166 7.93 8.87 5.07
CA VAL A 166 7.30 8.48 6.34
C VAL A 166 6.09 9.35 6.67
N ALA A 167 6.05 10.57 6.15
CA ALA A 167 4.96 11.53 6.34
C ALA A 167 4.95 12.61 5.24
N LEU A 168 3.92 13.47 5.21
CA LEU A 168 3.93 14.66 4.34
C LEU A 168 4.95 15.70 4.82
N THR A 169 4.97 15.98 6.12
CA THR A 169 5.81 17.00 6.77
C THR A 169 6.39 16.44 8.07
N LEU A 170 7.41 17.12 8.60
CA LEU A 170 8.09 16.69 9.83
C LEU A 170 7.15 16.63 11.04
N GLU A 171 6.15 17.52 11.10
CA GLU A 171 5.16 17.58 12.18
C GLU A 171 4.20 16.38 12.18
N GLN A 172 4.05 15.72 11.04
CA GLN A 172 3.21 14.54 10.88
C GLN A 172 3.98 13.22 11.14
N VAL A 173 5.29 13.29 11.38
CA VAL A 173 6.09 12.13 11.71
C VAL A 173 5.69 11.62 13.10
N PRO A 174 5.49 10.30 13.29
CA PRO A 174 5.22 9.73 14.61
C PRO A 174 6.28 10.13 15.65
N GLN A 175 5.82 10.48 16.85
CA GLN A 175 6.71 10.97 17.91
C GLN A 175 7.75 9.94 18.35
N ASP A 176 7.43 8.66 18.30
CA ASP A 176 8.37 7.57 18.60
C ASP A 176 9.48 7.46 17.56
N VAL A 177 9.19 7.78 16.29
CA VAL A 177 10.21 7.87 15.23
C VAL A 177 11.11 9.07 15.47
N LEU A 178 10.55 10.27 15.71
CA LEU A 178 11.35 11.47 15.99
C LEU A 178 12.21 11.33 17.25
N ALA A 179 11.68 10.72 18.30
CA ALA A 179 12.42 10.46 19.53
C ALA A 179 13.57 9.48 19.31
N ARG A 180 13.34 8.43 18.52
CA ARG A 180 14.38 7.47 18.15
C ARG A 180 15.49 8.12 17.35
N GLU A 181 15.17 8.93 16.35
CA GLU A 181 16.18 9.63 15.55
C GLU A 181 16.96 10.65 16.38
N SER A 182 16.29 11.35 17.29
CA SER A 182 16.94 12.27 18.22
C SER A 182 17.93 11.53 19.13
N ALA A 183 17.52 10.40 19.71
CA ALA A 183 18.39 9.57 20.55
C ALA A 183 19.61 9.04 19.79
N ILE A 184 19.44 8.61 18.53
CA ILE A 184 20.56 8.18 17.67
C ILE A 184 21.54 9.32 17.42
N LEU A 185 21.04 10.54 17.16
CA LEU A 185 21.88 11.72 16.96
C LEU A 185 22.63 12.11 18.22
N GLU A 186 21.99 12.01 19.39
CA GLU A 186 22.61 12.26 20.68
C GLU A 186 23.72 11.26 20.98
N GLU A 187 23.45 9.96 20.82
CA GLU A 187 24.41 8.89 21.06
C GLU A 187 25.65 9.03 20.16
N LYS A 188 25.45 9.29 18.87
CA LYS A 188 26.55 9.53 17.90
C LYS A 188 27.41 10.75 18.22
N ASN A 189 26.91 11.66 19.05
CA ASN A 189 27.56 12.93 19.40
C ASN A 189 27.81 13.06 20.91
N ALA A 190 27.85 11.93 21.63
CA ALA A 190 28.12 11.89 23.05
C ALA A 190 29.44 12.62 23.41
N GLY A 191 29.43 13.33 24.55
CA GLY A 191 30.57 14.10 25.03
C GLY A 191 30.64 15.55 24.53
N LYS A 192 29.75 15.98 23.64
CA LYS A 192 29.61 17.40 23.27
C LYS A 192 28.83 18.19 24.32
N PRO A 193 29.10 19.50 24.49
CA PRO A 193 28.31 20.36 25.37
C PRO A 193 26.82 20.38 24.99
N ALA A 194 25.92 20.51 25.97
CA ALA A 194 24.46 20.43 25.78
C ALA A 194 23.93 21.39 24.70
N ASN A 195 24.38 22.66 24.72
CA ASN A 195 24.00 23.67 23.72
C ASN A 195 24.48 23.35 22.29
N VAL A 196 25.54 22.55 22.15
CA VAL A 196 26.02 22.06 20.85
C VAL A 196 25.20 20.84 20.43
N LEU A 197 24.88 19.94 21.36
CA LEU A 197 24.07 18.76 21.12
C LEU A 197 22.66 19.13 20.63
N GLU A 198 22.00 20.09 21.29
CA GLU A 198 20.68 20.61 20.88
C GLU A 198 20.69 21.10 19.43
N LYS A 199 21.72 21.85 19.03
CA LYS A 199 21.86 22.34 17.64
C LYS A 199 22.10 21.21 16.65
N ILE A 200 22.84 20.17 17.05
CA ILE A 200 23.08 18.99 16.22
C ILE A 200 21.79 18.21 16.01
N VAL A 201 21.03 17.94 17.08
CA VAL A 201 19.74 17.24 16.99
C VAL A 201 18.77 18.03 16.11
N ALA A 202 18.63 19.34 16.35
CA ALA A 202 17.75 20.19 15.54
C ALA A 202 18.15 20.20 14.05
N SER A 203 19.44 20.30 13.74
CA SER A 203 19.90 20.22 12.35
C SER A 203 19.72 18.83 11.74
N GLY A 204 19.91 17.77 12.53
CA GLY A 204 19.74 16.39 12.09
C GLY A 204 18.28 16.06 11.78
N LEU A 205 17.34 16.51 12.62
CA LEU A 205 15.90 16.38 12.36
C LEU A 205 15.47 17.15 11.09
N LYS A 206 16.09 18.31 10.81
CA LYS A 206 15.87 19.02 9.54
C LYS A 206 16.37 18.21 8.34
N THR A 207 17.51 17.53 8.45
CA THR A 207 17.99 16.63 7.40
C THR A 207 17.06 15.43 7.24
N PHE A 208 16.63 14.83 8.35
CA PHE A 208 15.64 13.76 8.34
C PHE A 208 14.36 14.18 7.62
N GLY A 209 13.85 15.39 7.88
CA GLY A 209 12.71 15.97 7.16
C GLY A 209 12.90 15.98 5.65
N LYS A 210 14.04 16.51 5.17
CA LYS A 210 14.37 16.55 3.73
C LYS A 210 14.46 15.18 3.08
N GLU A 211 14.87 14.16 3.82
CA GLU A 211 15.06 12.82 3.28
C GLU A 211 13.79 11.96 3.38
N ASN A 212 12.95 12.20 4.39
CA ASN A 212 11.86 11.28 4.75
C ASN A 212 10.46 11.91 4.68
N CYS A 213 10.33 13.24 4.62
CA CYS A 213 9.04 13.92 4.52
C CYS A 213 8.76 14.35 3.08
N LEU A 214 7.64 13.92 2.52
CA LEU A 214 7.32 14.06 1.11
C LEU A 214 7.55 15.48 0.57
N LEU A 215 7.04 16.50 1.27
CA LEU A 215 7.05 17.88 0.75
C LEU A 215 8.46 18.49 0.68
N GLU A 216 9.41 17.99 1.48
CA GLU A 216 10.79 18.47 1.52
C GLU A 216 11.74 17.66 0.63
N GLN A 217 11.33 16.47 0.20
CA GLN A 217 12.14 15.59 -0.65
C GLN A 217 12.51 16.24 -1.98
N ALA A 218 13.72 15.94 -2.46
CA ALA A 218 14.13 16.24 -3.82
C ALA A 218 13.26 15.42 -4.80
N TYR A 219 12.67 16.08 -5.78
CA TYR A 219 11.68 15.47 -6.65
C TYR A 219 12.35 14.54 -7.68
N VAL A 220 12.05 13.24 -7.63
CA VAL A 220 12.67 12.22 -8.51
C VAL A 220 12.61 12.52 -10.03
N HIS A 221 11.64 13.31 -10.49
CA HIS A 221 11.51 13.67 -11.91
C HIS A 221 12.25 14.97 -12.28
N ASP A 222 12.66 15.75 -11.27
CA ASP A 222 13.53 16.92 -11.40
C ASP A 222 14.26 17.16 -10.06
N GLY A 223 15.43 16.55 -9.91
CA GLY A 223 16.20 16.59 -8.65
C GLY A 223 16.72 17.99 -8.27
N SER A 224 16.56 18.99 -9.14
CA SER A 224 16.87 20.39 -8.80
C SER A 224 15.77 21.05 -7.96
N LYS A 225 14.61 20.42 -7.85
CA LYS A 225 13.44 20.92 -7.13
C LYS A 225 13.05 20.02 -5.97
N THR A 226 12.44 20.61 -4.95
CA THR A 226 11.69 19.86 -3.95
C THR A 226 10.28 19.51 -4.46
N VAL A 227 9.61 18.56 -3.81
CA VAL A 227 8.20 18.27 -4.10
C VAL A 227 7.32 19.52 -3.89
N THR A 228 7.59 20.34 -2.88
CA THR A 228 6.87 21.62 -2.69
C THR A 228 7.01 22.54 -3.91
N GLN A 229 8.20 22.61 -4.52
CA GLN A 229 8.40 23.39 -5.73
C GLN A 229 7.70 22.76 -6.94
N ALA A 230 7.67 21.43 -7.04
CA ALA A 230 6.92 20.72 -8.08
C ALA A 230 5.40 20.96 -7.95
N ILE A 231 4.86 21.03 -6.73
CA ILE A 231 3.45 21.41 -6.48
C ILE A 231 3.18 22.84 -6.97
N ALA A 232 4.09 23.78 -6.71
CA ALA A 232 3.94 25.16 -7.17
C ALA A 232 3.96 25.26 -8.71
N ASP A 233 4.74 24.44 -9.40
CA ASP A 233 4.72 24.36 -10.86
C ASP A 233 3.43 23.71 -11.38
N ALA A 234 2.95 22.66 -10.71
CA ALA A 234 1.65 22.05 -11.02
C ALA A 234 0.50 23.04 -10.86
N ALA A 235 0.53 23.90 -9.84
CA ALA A 235 -0.46 24.96 -9.64
C ALA A 235 -0.50 25.95 -10.80
N LYS A 236 0.67 26.37 -11.30
CA LYS A 236 0.76 27.24 -12.49
C LYS A 236 0.18 26.54 -13.72
N ALA A 237 0.49 25.26 -13.92
CA ALA A 237 0.01 24.48 -15.06
C ALA A 237 -1.51 24.24 -15.00
N ALA A 238 -2.05 23.97 -13.81
CA ALA A 238 -3.47 23.73 -13.58
C ALA A 238 -4.30 25.04 -13.55
N GLY A 239 -3.65 26.20 -13.41
CA GLY A 239 -4.31 27.51 -13.35
C GLY A 239 -5.00 27.81 -12.01
N ALA A 240 -4.71 27.05 -10.95
CA ALA A 240 -5.27 27.23 -9.61
C ALA A 240 -4.33 26.65 -8.55
N ASP A 241 -4.54 27.01 -7.29
CA ASP A 241 -3.78 26.46 -6.16
C ASP A 241 -3.91 24.93 -6.10
N VAL A 242 -2.80 24.25 -5.80
CA VAL A 242 -2.72 22.80 -5.67
C VAL A 242 -2.26 22.44 -4.28
N LYS A 243 -2.99 21.52 -3.63
CA LYS A 243 -2.66 21.01 -2.31
C LYS A 243 -2.65 19.49 -2.32
N VAL A 244 -1.59 18.90 -1.77
CA VAL A 244 -1.52 17.46 -1.51
C VAL A 244 -1.99 17.23 -0.08
N THR A 245 -3.14 16.58 0.10
CA THR A 245 -3.76 16.40 1.42
C THR A 245 -3.40 15.07 2.08
N GLY A 246 -2.93 14.10 1.31
CA GLY A 246 -2.56 12.80 1.81
C GLY A 246 -2.04 11.88 0.71
N TYR A 247 -1.38 10.81 1.12
CA TYR A 247 -1.05 9.70 0.25
C TYR A 247 -1.17 8.39 1.01
N VAL A 248 -1.32 7.30 0.26
CA VAL A 248 -1.20 5.94 0.76
C VAL A 248 -0.22 5.23 -0.14
N ARG A 249 0.74 4.53 0.46
CA ARG A 249 1.63 3.59 -0.21
C ARG A 249 1.49 2.24 0.48
N MET A 250 1.22 1.19 -0.29
CA MET A 250 1.26 -0.18 0.21
C MET A 250 2.32 -0.95 -0.56
N LEU A 251 3.26 -1.55 0.18
CA LEU A 251 4.18 -2.56 -0.33
C LEU A 251 3.63 -3.95 0.06
N LEU A 252 3.55 -4.84 -0.92
CA LEU A 252 3.14 -6.23 -0.73
C LEU A 252 4.00 -6.90 0.36
N GLY A 253 3.34 -7.55 1.32
CA GLY A 253 4.00 -8.33 2.37
C GLY A 253 4.72 -7.50 3.42
N GLU A 254 4.61 -6.17 3.39
CA GLU A 254 5.25 -5.29 4.36
C GLU A 254 4.82 -5.65 5.79
N GLY A 255 5.79 -5.90 6.67
CA GLY A 255 5.55 -6.30 8.05
C GLY A 255 5.16 -7.77 8.25
N ILE A 256 5.23 -8.61 7.20
CA ILE A 256 5.09 -10.06 7.33
C ILE A 256 6.49 -10.68 7.33
N GLU A 257 6.83 -11.42 8.39
CA GLU A 257 8.04 -12.26 8.40
C GLU A 257 7.88 -13.35 7.35
N LYS A 258 8.76 -13.32 6.35
CA LYS A 258 8.86 -14.41 5.37
C LYS A 258 9.59 -15.58 6.03
N LYS A 259 9.01 -16.78 5.91
CA LYS A 259 9.70 -18.00 6.31
C LYS A 259 10.90 -18.18 5.38
N GLU A 260 12.10 -18.24 5.94
CA GLU A 260 13.30 -18.60 5.19
C GLU A 260 13.33 -20.12 5.06
N ASP A 261 12.97 -20.65 3.90
CA ASP A 261 12.97 -22.09 3.66
C ASP A 261 14.37 -22.54 3.21
N ASP A 262 15.08 -23.24 4.09
CA ASP A 262 16.30 -23.96 3.72
C ASP A 262 15.92 -25.28 3.04
N PHE A 263 15.85 -25.21 1.70
CA PHE A 263 15.52 -26.36 0.86
C PHE A 263 16.46 -27.55 1.08
N ALA A 264 17.74 -27.32 1.39
CA ALA A 264 18.68 -28.40 1.66
C ALA A 264 18.36 -29.09 3.00
N ALA A 265 18.04 -28.31 4.04
CA ALA A 265 17.62 -28.85 5.33
C ALA A 265 16.25 -29.55 5.27
N GLU A 266 15.30 -29.06 4.47
CA GLU A 266 14.01 -29.73 4.27
C GLU A 266 14.18 -31.05 3.52
N VAL A 267 15.02 -31.09 2.47
CA VAL A 267 15.36 -32.31 1.75
C VAL A 267 16.08 -33.31 2.66
N ALA A 268 17.01 -32.86 3.50
CA ALA A 268 17.70 -33.72 4.47
C ALA A 268 16.71 -34.36 5.48
N LYS A 269 15.82 -33.53 6.06
CA LYS A 269 14.77 -34.00 6.98
C LYS A 269 13.80 -35.01 6.36
N MET A 270 13.44 -34.83 5.09
CA MET A 270 12.56 -35.77 4.36
C MET A 270 13.28 -37.03 3.90
N SER A 271 14.59 -36.95 3.67
CA SER A 271 15.42 -38.08 3.21
C SER A 271 15.98 -38.94 4.34
N GLY A 272 15.78 -38.56 5.60
CA GLY A 272 16.19 -39.34 6.78
C GLY A 272 17.69 -39.37 7.05
N ASN A 273 18.44 -38.38 6.55
CA ASN A 273 19.85 -38.13 6.89
C ASN A 273 19.99 -36.83 7.69
#